data_AF-A0A2N2NUJ3-F1
#
_entry.id   AF-A0A2N2NUJ3-F1
#
_cell.length_a   1.000
_cell.length_b   1.000
_cell.length_c   1.000
_cell.angle_alpha   90.00
_cell.angle_beta   90.00
_cell.angle_gamma   90.00
#
_symmetry.space_group_name_H-M   'P 1'
#
loop_
_entity.id
_entity.type
_entity.pdbx_description
1 polymer ?
#
loop_
_entity_poly.entity_id
_entity_poly.type
_entity_poly.pdbx_seq_one_letter_code
_entity_poly.pdbx_strand_id
1 'polypeptide(L)'
;MFKSNRIDTKSPPKGKNNFHAGNAILSITGIAILAATIFTMWTPSNLFSNQMQNIYDIWQSQSNEAYPTPTQLPPARIGIVAGHYGNDSGSVCSDGFTEMEANLKIATLVVQKLKALGYTVDLLEEFDSRLNQYAGLALVSIHNDSCEYINDAATGFKVAAPAESQYLDRSERLEKCLIHRYHEITGLKFHVNTITPDMTSYHTFSEISSETTSAIIETGFLNLDEEIIRYQPELVADGIVAGIECFIGKENVPDNYLSEMP
;
A
#
# COMPACT_ATOMS: atom_id res chain seq x y z
N MET A 1 -57.61 -37.82 63.48
CA MET A 1 -58.95 -37.75 62.86
C MET A 1 -58.77 -37.85 61.35
N PHE A 2 -58.92 -39.04 60.75
CA PHE A 2 -59.24 -39.24 59.33
C PHE A 2 -59.87 -40.63 59.18
N LYS A 3 -61.14 -40.63 58.74
CA LYS A 3 -61.92 -41.81 58.34
C LYS A 3 -61.31 -42.40 57.07
N SER A 4 -61.34 -43.72 56.95
CA SER A 4 -61.39 -44.36 55.63
C SER A 4 -62.45 -45.46 55.65
N ASN A 5 -63.55 -45.21 54.95
CA ASN A 5 -64.66 -46.13 54.75
C ASN A 5 -64.28 -47.15 53.68
N ARG A 6 -64.50 -48.43 53.98
CA ARG A 6 -64.45 -49.55 53.03
C ARG A 6 -65.70 -49.53 52.15
N ILE A 7 -65.53 -49.62 50.84
CA ILE A 7 -66.61 -49.90 49.88
C ILE A 7 -66.18 -51.11 49.06
N ASP A 8 -66.95 -52.20 49.19
CA ASP A 8 -66.86 -53.40 48.37
C ASP A 8 -67.37 -53.13 46.94
N THR A 9 -66.64 -53.60 45.94
CA THR A 9 -67.06 -53.54 44.53
C THR A 9 -67.35 -54.96 44.02
N LYS A 10 -68.61 -55.20 43.63
CA LYS A 10 -69.04 -56.38 42.85
C LYS A 10 -68.74 -56.14 41.37
N SER A 11 -68.10 -57.11 40.71
CA SER A 11 -67.83 -57.10 39.27
C SER A 11 -69.04 -57.62 38.45
N PRO A 12 -69.38 -57.03 37.29
CA PRO A 12 -70.29 -57.62 36.32
C PRO A 12 -69.53 -58.32 35.15
N PRO A 13 -70.23 -59.11 34.29
CA PRO A 13 -69.62 -60.25 33.60
C PRO A 13 -68.95 -59.92 32.26
N LYS A 14 -68.00 -60.77 31.86
CA LYS A 14 -67.27 -60.77 30.58
C LYS A 14 -68.19 -61.10 29.39
N GLY A 15 -68.35 -60.14 28.48
CA GLY A 15 -68.81 -60.40 27.11
C GLY A 15 -67.68 -61.00 26.25
N LYS A 16 -67.98 -62.08 25.52
CA LYS A 16 -67.08 -62.71 24.54
C LYS A 16 -67.15 -61.94 23.22
N ASN A 17 -66.02 -61.43 22.74
CA ASN A 17 -65.89 -60.89 21.38
C ASN A 17 -65.20 -61.93 20.49
N ASN A 18 -65.93 -62.45 19.51
CA ASN A 18 -65.37 -63.29 18.45
C ASN A 18 -64.67 -62.41 17.41
N PHE A 19 -63.34 -62.46 17.36
CA PHE A 19 -62.55 -61.77 16.33
C PHE A 19 -62.43 -62.65 15.07
N HIS A 20 -62.86 -62.14 13.92
CA HIS A 20 -62.72 -62.77 12.61
C HIS A 20 -61.30 -62.55 12.05
N ALA A 21 -60.37 -63.44 12.39
CA ALA A 21 -58.94 -63.35 12.05
C ALA A 21 -58.63 -63.28 10.53
N GLY A 22 -59.49 -63.82 9.67
CA GLY A 22 -59.27 -63.85 8.21
C GLY A 22 -59.24 -62.48 7.54
N ASN A 23 -60.09 -61.54 7.98
CA ASN A 23 -60.14 -60.19 7.40
C ASN A 23 -58.97 -59.30 7.84
N ALA A 24 -58.34 -59.62 8.98
CA ALA A 24 -57.18 -58.88 9.48
C ALA A 24 -55.91 -59.21 8.69
N ILE A 25 -55.72 -60.46 8.28
CA ILE A 25 -54.51 -60.89 7.54
C ILE A 25 -54.50 -60.28 6.13
N LEU A 26 -55.66 -60.24 5.45
CA LEU A 26 -55.83 -59.64 4.12
C LEU A 26 -55.61 -58.12 4.12
N SER A 27 -56.03 -57.40 5.16
CA SER A 27 -55.80 -55.95 5.24
C SER A 27 -54.32 -55.62 5.51
N ILE A 28 -53.66 -56.38 6.38
CA ILE A 28 -52.23 -56.18 6.72
C ILE A 28 -51.35 -56.41 5.50
N THR A 29 -51.62 -57.46 4.72
CA THR A 29 -50.85 -57.76 3.50
C THR A 29 -51.08 -56.73 2.41
N GLY A 30 -52.32 -56.26 2.20
CA GLY A 30 -52.60 -55.17 1.27
C GLY A 30 -51.91 -53.86 1.63
N ILE A 31 -51.92 -53.49 2.92
CA ILE A 31 -51.24 -52.28 3.42
C ILE A 31 -49.72 -52.41 3.28
N ALA A 32 -49.16 -53.59 3.56
CA ALA A 32 -47.73 -53.84 3.42
C ALA A 32 -47.23 -53.71 1.98
N ILE A 33 -48.00 -54.21 1.00
CA ILE A 33 -47.66 -54.07 -0.42
C ILE A 33 -47.69 -52.60 -0.84
N LEU A 34 -48.73 -51.84 -0.45
CA LEU A 34 -48.82 -50.40 -0.74
C LEU A 34 -47.69 -49.60 -0.09
N ALA A 35 -47.34 -49.93 1.16
CA ALA A 35 -46.22 -49.29 1.85
C ALA A 35 -44.88 -49.62 1.16
N ALA A 36 -44.70 -50.84 0.67
CA ALA A 36 -43.49 -51.27 -0.03
C ALA A 36 -43.35 -50.60 -1.40
N THR A 37 -44.43 -50.41 -2.16
CA THR A 37 -44.37 -49.67 -3.44
C THR A 37 -44.10 -48.18 -3.23
N ILE A 38 -44.66 -47.57 -2.19
CA ILE A 38 -44.36 -46.17 -1.84
C ILE A 38 -42.89 -46.02 -1.43
N PHE A 39 -42.34 -46.92 -0.62
CA PHE A 39 -40.94 -46.85 -0.18
C PHE A 39 -39.92 -47.14 -1.30
N THR A 40 -40.28 -47.97 -2.29
CA THR A 40 -39.39 -48.28 -3.42
C THR A 40 -39.44 -47.24 -4.54
N MET A 41 -40.57 -46.53 -4.73
CA MET A 41 -40.66 -45.41 -5.67
C MET A 41 -40.04 -44.10 -5.13
N TRP A 42 -39.75 -44.01 -3.83
CA TRP A 42 -39.15 -42.86 -3.15
C TRP A 42 -37.73 -43.12 -2.63
N THR A 43 -37.00 -44.09 -3.19
CA THR A 43 -35.58 -44.24 -2.88
C THR A 43 -34.75 -43.12 -3.53
N PRO A 44 -33.77 -42.54 -2.82
CA PRO A 44 -32.98 -41.40 -3.29
C PRO A 44 -32.26 -41.63 -4.63
N SER A 45 -32.04 -42.88 -5.04
CA SER A 45 -31.47 -43.24 -6.35
C SER A 45 -32.27 -42.71 -7.56
N ASN A 46 -33.60 -42.54 -7.46
CA ASN A 46 -34.43 -42.00 -8.55
C ASN A 46 -34.64 -40.48 -8.47
N LEU A 47 -34.46 -39.86 -7.30
CA LEU A 47 -34.64 -38.43 -7.08
C LEU A 47 -33.36 -37.61 -7.33
N PHE A 48 -32.18 -38.22 -7.18
CA PHE A 48 -30.89 -37.50 -7.22
C PHE A 48 -30.01 -37.83 -8.43
N SER A 49 -30.39 -38.75 -9.32
CA SER A 49 -29.55 -39.16 -10.46
C SER A 49 -29.23 -38.02 -11.43
N ASN A 50 -30.22 -37.18 -11.75
CA ASN A 50 -30.05 -36.06 -12.69
C ASN A 50 -29.41 -34.81 -12.03
N GLN A 51 -29.57 -34.64 -10.72
CA GLN A 51 -29.02 -33.49 -10.00
C GLN A 51 -27.55 -33.69 -9.64
N MET A 52 -27.12 -34.93 -9.42
CA MET A 52 -25.72 -35.27 -9.11
C MET A 52 -24.81 -35.16 -10.34
N GLN A 53 -25.30 -35.47 -11.55
CA GLN A 53 -24.55 -35.26 -12.80
C GLN A 53 -24.25 -33.78 -13.04
N ASN A 54 -25.25 -32.90 -12.88
CA ASN A 54 -25.06 -31.46 -12.96
C ASN A 54 -24.05 -30.93 -11.93
N ILE A 55 -24.06 -31.46 -10.70
CA ILE A 55 -23.08 -31.07 -9.67
C ILE A 55 -21.67 -31.53 -10.05
N TYR A 56 -21.53 -32.71 -10.66
CA TYR A 56 -20.23 -33.22 -11.13
C TYR A 56 -19.69 -32.40 -12.31
N ASP A 57 -20.55 -32.00 -13.26
CA ASP A 57 -20.18 -31.14 -14.38
C ASP A 57 -19.86 -29.70 -13.94
N ILE A 58 -20.56 -29.17 -12.92
CA ILE A 58 -20.22 -27.88 -12.30
C ILE A 58 -18.87 -27.98 -11.56
N TRP A 59 -18.61 -29.08 -10.87
CA TRP A 59 -17.36 -29.28 -10.14
C TRP A 59 -16.16 -29.51 -11.09
N GLN A 60 -16.37 -30.18 -12.22
CA GLN A 60 -15.35 -30.29 -13.26
C GLN A 60 -15.15 -28.98 -14.03
N SER A 61 -16.19 -28.17 -14.26
CA SER A 61 -16.03 -26.86 -14.92
C SER A 61 -15.30 -25.83 -14.05
N GLN A 62 -15.33 -25.95 -12.72
CA GLN A 62 -14.48 -25.17 -11.80
C GLN A 62 -12.99 -25.56 -11.82
N SER A 63 -12.62 -26.72 -12.36
CA SER A 63 -11.22 -27.18 -12.36
C SER A 63 -10.35 -26.58 -13.48
N ASN A 64 -10.96 -25.83 -14.41
CA ASN A 64 -10.29 -25.13 -15.51
C ASN A 64 -10.37 -23.60 -15.41
N GLU A 65 -10.59 -23.06 -14.21
CA GLU A 65 -10.37 -21.64 -13.94
C GLU A 65 -8.85 -21.40 -13.91
N ALA A 66 -8.30 -20.96 -15.04
CA ALA A 66 -6.99 -20.32 -15.04
C ALA A 66 -7.12 -19.05 -14.20
N TYR A 67 -6.75 -19.13 -12.91
CA TYR A 67 -6.60 -17.94 -12.08
C TYR A 67 -5.73 -16.95 -12.86
N PRO A 68 -6.16 -15.69 -13.05
CA PRO A 68 -5.27 -14.71 -13.64
C PRO A 68 -4.02 -14.67 -12.76
N THR A 69 -2.88 -15.04 -13.33
CA THR A 69 -1.59 -14.76 -12.69
C THR A 69 -1.61 -13.28 -12.36
N PRO A 70 -1.37 -12.86 -11.11
CA PRO A 70 -1.25 -11.46 -10.79
C PRO A 70 -0.22 -10.87 -11.75
N THR A 71 -0.65 -10.01 -12.67
CA THR A 71 0.28 -9.19 -13.41
C THR A 71 1.08 -8.46 -12.35
N GLN A 72 2.39 -8.69 -12.28
CA GLN A 72 3.24 -7.88 -11.41
C GLN A 72 2.88 -6.42 -11.72
N LEU A 73 2.48 -5.67 -10.69
CA LEU A 73 2.38 -4.22 -10.85
C LEU A 73 3.71 -3.78 -11.45
N PRO A 74 3.70 -2.87 -12.44
CA PRO A 74 4.92 -2.27 -12.94
C PRO A 74 5.77 -1.87 -11.72
N PRO A 75 7.04 -2.26 -11.67
CA PRO A 75 7.88 -1.93 -10.53
C PRO A 75 7.78 -0.44 -10.26
N ALA A 76 7.56 -0.11 -8.99
CA ALA A 76 7.45 1.24 -8.48
C ALA A 76 8.52 2.15 -9.11
N ARG A 77 8.08 3.04 -10.01
CA ARG A 77 8.94 3.93 -10.76
C ARG A 77 9.17 5.20 -9.93
N ILE A 78 10.43 5.58 -9.75
CA ILE A 78 10.85 6.77 -9.00
C ILE A 78 11.72 7.64 -9.91
N GLY A 79 11.40 8.93 -10.01
CA GLY A 79 12.22 9.89 -10.73
C GLY A 79 13.16 10.61 -9.77
N ILE A 80 14.44 10.72 -10.12
CA ILE A 80 15.41 11.54 -9.40
C ILE A 80 15.98 12.55 -10.39
N VAL A 81 15.68 13.83 -10.17
CA VAL A 81 16.24 14.93 -10.97
C VAL A 81 17.52 15.40 -10.30
N ALA A 82 18.61 15.44 -11.06
CA ALA A 82 19.84 16.08 -10.63
C ALA A 82 19.79 17.55 -11.02
N GLY A 83 19.65 18.42 -10.01
CA GLY A 83 19.57 19.87 -10.18
C GLY A 83 20.69 20.40 -11.07
N HIS A 84 20.34 21.27 -12.03
CA HIS A 84 21.27 21.90 -13.00
C HIS A 84 21.95 20.96 -14.02
N TYR A 85 21.94 19.64 -13.80
CA TYR A 85 22.58 18.67 -14.68
C TYR A 85 21.97 18.72 -16.09
N GLY A 86 22.83 18.80 -17.10
CA GLY A 86 22.42 18.94 -18.51
C GLY A 86 22.04 20.37 -18.92
N ASN A 87 22.06 21.34 -18.01
CA ASN A 87 21.64 22.72 -18.28
C ASN A 87 22.72 23.77 -17.98
N ASP A 88 23.12 23.91 -16.72
CA ASP A 88 24.07 24.93 -16.25
C ASP A 88 24.88 24.43 -15.05
N SER A 89 25.72 25.30 -14.47
CA SER A 89 26.60 24.91 -13.35
C SER A 89 25.92 24.95 -11.97
N GLY A 90 24.79 25.65 -11.85
CA GLY A 90 24.27 26.19 -10.59
C GLY A 90 25.28 27.13 -9.93
N SER A 91 25.28 27.17 -8.60
CA SER A 91 26.31 27.87 -7.84
C SER A 91 27.72 27.35 -8.15
N VAL A 92 28.71 28.26 -8.22
CA VAL A 92 30.12 27.92 -8.45
C VAL A 92 30.96 28.41 -7.28
N CYS A 93 31.64 27.48 -6.61
CA CYS A 93 32.46 27.76 -5.44
C CYS A 93 33.82 28.34 -5.84
N SER A 94 34.52 28.94 -4.88
CA SER A 94 35.80 29.64 -5.13
C SER A 94 36.91 28.76 -5.72
N ASP A 95 36.81 27.44 -5.51
CA ASP A 95 37.71 26.42 -6.03
C ASP A 95 37.25 25.77 -7.35
N GLY A 96 36.12 26.23 -7.89
CA GLY A 96 35.56 25.76 -9.15
C GLY A 96 34.59 24.59 -9.04
N PHE A 97 34.39 24.02 -7.85
CA PHE A 97 33.35 23.00 -7.65
C PHE A 97 31.97 23.61 -7.85
N THR A 98 31.10 22.90 -8.56
CA THR A 98 29.79 23.43 -8.89
C THR A 98 28.66 22.69 -8.20
N GLU A 99 27.53 23.37 -8.05
CA GLU A 99 26.30 22.78 -7.52
C GLU A 99 25.84 21.60 -8.39
N MET A 100 25.89 21.75 -9.71
CA MET A 100 25.59 20.66 -10.64
C MET A 100 26.43 19.40 -10.37
N GLU A 101 27.73 19.54 -10.06
CA GLU A 101 28.59 18.40 -9.71
C GLU A 101 28.15 17.73 -8.40
N ALA A 102 27.80 18.51 -7.38
CA ALA A 102 27.26 18.01 -6.12
C ALA A 102 25.93 17.26 -6.34
N ASN A 103 24.99 17.91 -7.02
CA ASN A 103 23.65 17.40 -7.30
C ASN A 103 23.72 16.09 -8.07
N LEU A 104 24.50 16.03 -9.15
CA LEU A 104 24.67 14.82 -9.95
C LEU A 104 25.30 13.68 -9.15
N LYS A 105 26.30 13.99 -8.30
CA LYS A 105 26.95 12.99 -7.45
C LYS A 105 25.95 12.39 -6.46
N ILE A 106 25.21 13.23 -5.74
CA ILE A 106 24.20 12.80 -4.75
C ILE A 106 23.08 12.02 -5.44
N ALA A 107 22.51 12.56 -6.52
CA ALA A 107 21.44 11.93 -7.29
C ALA A 107 21.84 10.55 -7.81
N THR A 108 23.07 10.41 -8.31
CA THR A 108 23.60 9.12 -8.75
C THR A 108 23.63 8.10 -7.62
N LEU A 109 24.04 8.50 -6.41
CA LEU A 109 24.07 7.63 -5.23
C LEU A 109 22.65 7.23 -4.78
N VAL A 110 21.71 8.18 -4.75
CA VAL A 110 20.29 7.92 -4.45
C VAL A 110 19.72 6.89 -5.43
N VAL A 111 19.96 7.08 -6.73
CA VAL A 111 19.53 6.14 -7.79
C VAL A 111 20.12 4.76 -7.58
N GLN A 112 21.41 4.66 -7.25
CA GLN A 112 22.06 3.36 -6.99
C GLN A 112 21.46 2.65 -5.78
N LYS A 113 21.26 3.36 -4.67
CA LYS A 113 20.69 2.81 -3.43
C LYS A 113 19.25 2.36 -3.62
N LEU A 114 18.39 3.18 -4.22
CA LEU A 114 17.00 2.81 -4.52
C LEU A 114 16.91 1.63 -5.50
N LYS A 115 17.79 1.55 -6.51
CA LYS A 115 17.87 0.37 -7.39
C LYS A 115 18.28 -0.89 -6.63
N ALA A 116 19.23 -0.78 -5.69
CA ALA A 116 19.63 -1.90 -4.84
C ALA A 116 18.48 -2.40 -3.93
N LEU A 117 17.54 -1.52 -3.59
CA LEU A 117 16.30 -1.85 -2.86
C LEU A 117 15.20 -2.45 -3.75
N GLY A 118 15.41 -2.52 -5.07
CA GLY A 118 14.49 -3.16 -6.03
C GLY A 118 13.52 -2.20 -6.75
N TYR A 119 13.70 -0.88 -6.60
CA TYR A 119 12.90 0.11 -7.32
C TYR A 119 13.36 0.27 -8.78
N THR A 120 12.43 0.67 -9.66
CA THR A 120 12.80 1.21 -10.98
C THR A 120 13.06 2.69 -10.82
N VAL A 121 14.29 3.15 -11.08
CA VAL A 121 14.68 4.52 -10.82
C VAL A 121 15.31 5.17 -12.04
N ASP A 122 14.76 6.30 -12.44
CA ASP A 122 15.31 7.14 -13.49
C ASP A 122 16.16 8.25 -12.88
N LEU A 123 17.39 8.38 -13.37
CA LEU A 123 18.16 9.62 -13.23
C LEU A 123 17.76 10.54 -14.39
N LEU A 124 17.36 11.75 -14.07
CA LEU A 124 16.86 12.76 -15.00
C LEU A 124 17.75 14.02 -14.92
N GLU A 125 18.01 14.62 -16.08
CA GLU A 125 18.55 15.99 -16.19
C GLU A 125 17.51 17.03 -15.73
N GLU A 126 17.96 18.26 -15.43
CA GLU A 126 17.10 19.38 -15.00
C GLU A 126 15.92 19.59 -15.96
N PHE A 127 16.21 19.60 -17.26
CA PHE A 127 15.22 19.77 -18.33
C PHE A 127 15.12 18.52 -19.20
N ASP A 128 15.06 17.35 -18.56
CA ASP A 128 14.93 16.09 -19.29
C ASP A 128 13.59 16.00 -20.03
N SER A 129 13.64 15.67 -21.32
CA SER A 129 12.44 15.48 -22.15
C SER A 129 11.44 14.45 -21.59
N ARG A 130 11.89 13.54 -20.72
CA ARG A 130 11.06 12.53 -20.04
C ARG A 130 10.23 13.09 -18.88
N LEU A 131 10.49 14.31 -18.43
CA LEU A 131 9.71 14.97 -17.36
C LEU A 131 8.27 15.25 -17.80
N ASN A 132 8.07 15.57 -19.08
CA ASN A 132 6.74 15.81 -19.62
C ASN A 132 5.84 14.58 -19.43
N GLN A 133 4.79 14.75 -18.63
CA GLN A 133 3.85 13.69 -18.23
C GLN A 133 4.54 12.50 -17.55
N TYR A 134 5.66 12.73 -16.87
CA TYR A 134 6.32 11.69 -16.09
C TYR A 134 5.35 11.11 -15.07
N ALA A 135 5.21 9.79 -15.10
CA ALA A 135 4.33 9.02 -14.23
C ALA A 135 5.15 8.06 -13.38
N GLY A 136 5.20 8.32 -12.07
CA GLY A 136 5.89 7.50 -11.08
C GLY A 136 5.22 7.61 -9.71
N LEU A 137 5.69 6.81 -8.75
CA LEU A 137 5.22 6.93 -7.36
C LEU A 137 5.67 8.24 -6.75
N ALA A 138 6.93 8.60 -7.00
CA ALA A 138 7.54 9.81 -6.51
C ALA A 138 8.51 10.38 -7.56
N LEU A 139 8.68 11.69 -7.55
CA LEU A 139 9.79 12.38 -8.19
C LEU A 139 10.43 13.35 -7.20
N VAL A 140 11.74 13.25 -7.00
CA VAL A 140 12.49 14.14 -6.11
C VAL A 140 13.57 14.85 -6.91
N SER A 141 13.55 16.18 -6.92
CA SER A 141 14.65 17.00 -7.45
C SER A 141 15.65 17.34 -6.36
N ILE A 142 16.93 17.14 -6.64
CA ILE A 142 18.04 17.31 -5.70
C ILE A 142 18.87 18.50 -6.14
N HIS A 143 18.88 19.55 -5.30
CA HIS A 143 19.68 20.74 -5.44
C HIS A 143 20.59 20.94 -4.22
N ASN A 144 21.49 21.90 -4.31
CA ASN A 144 22.19 22.46 -3.16
C ASN A 144 22.06 23.98 -3.24
N ASP A 145 22.06 24.65 -2.11
CA ASP A 145 22.01 26.11 -2.09
C ASP A 145 23.42 26.68 -2.35
N SER A 146 23.62 27.94 -2.00
CA SER A 146 24.71 28.76 -2.46
C SER A 146 26.11 28.34 -1.99
N CYS A 147 27.10 28.60 -2.85
CA CYS A 147 28.52 28.63 -2.50
C CYS A 147 28.94 29.93 -1.79
N GLU A 148 28.08 30.95 -1.77
CA GLU A 148 28.37 32.23 -1.13
C GLU A 148 28.18 32.13 0.38
N TYR A 149 29.11 32.74 1.13
CA TYR A 149 28.91 32.96 2.55
C TYR A 149 27.91 34.12 2.74
N ILE A 150 26.73 33.80 3.25
CA ILE A 150 25.68 34.79 3.53
C ILE A 150 25.75 35.24 5.00
N ASN A 151 25.74 34.28 5.93
CA ASN A 151 25.93 34.43 7.37
C ASN A 151 26.09 33.04 8.02
N ASP A 152 26.40 32.99 9.31
CA ASP A 152 26.59 31.75 10.07
C ASP A 152 25.34 30.85 10.18
N ALA A 153 24.15 31.34 9.79
CA ALA A 153 22.90 30.58 9.80
C ALA A 153 22.56 29.97 8.42
N ALA A 154 23.32 30.27 7.36
CA ALA A 154 23.15 29.69 6.03
C ALA A 154 23.77 28.29 5.96
N THR A 155 23.27 27.37 6.80
CA THR A 155 23.71 25.97 6.96
C THR A 155 22.52 25.09 7.35
N GLY A 156 22.35 23.94 6.70
CA GLY A 156 21.19 23.08 6.82
C GLY A 156 20.42 22.98 5.51
N PHE A 157 19.29 22.26 5.53
CA PHE A 157 18.62 21.82 4.32
C PHE A 157 17.19 22.35 4.21
N LYS A 158 16.63 22.31 3.00
CA LYS A 158 15.25 22.71 2.73
C LYS A 158 14.57 21.63 1.90
N VAL A 159 13.26 21.50 2.06
CA VAL A 159 12.40 20.63 1.27
C VAL A 159 11.15 21.43 0.98
N ALA A 160 10.62 21.29 -0.23
CA ALA A 160 9.34 21.86 -0.59
C ALA A 160 8.55 20.87 -1.47
N ALA A 161 7.25 20.82 -1.20
CA ALA A 161 6.26 20.28 -2.12
C ALA A 161 5.69 21.37 -3.04
N PRO A 162 4.98 21.00 -4.14
CA PRO A 162 4.23 21.96 -4.94
C PRO A 162 3.24 22.76 -4.09
N ALA A 163 3.17 24.08 -4.29
CA ALA A 163 2.17 24.94 -3.63
C ALA A 163 0.73 24.52 -3.98
N GLU A 164 0.53 24.01 -5.20
CA GLU A 164 -0.74 23.49 -5.68
C GLU A 164 -0.55 22.02 -6.13
N SER A 165 -1.30 21.11 -5.53
CA SER A 165 -1.28 19.68 -5.85
C SER A 165 -2.70 19.13 -5.87
N GLN A 166 -3.00 18.26 -6.84
CA GLN A 166 -4.26 17.51 -6.89
C GLN A 166 -4.43 16.61 -5.65
N TYR A 167 -3.32 16.18 -5.06
CA TYR A 167 -3.26 15.28 -3.91
C TYR A 167 -2.37 15.88 -2.81
N LEU A 168 -2.86 16.95 -2.18
CA LEU A 168 -2.12 17.70 -1.16
C LEU A 168 -1.63 16.80 -0.01
N ASP A 169 -2.45 15.85 0.43
CA ASP A 169 -2.12 14.88 1.48
C ASP A 169 -0.89 14.02 1.14
N ARG A 170 -0.71 13.66 -0.15
CA ARG A 170 0.47 12.89 -0.60
C ARG A 170 1.71 13.76 -0.66
N SER A 171 1.56 14.98 -1.17
CA SER A 171 2.65 15.96 -1.29
C SER A 171 3.22 16.33 0.09
N GLU A 172 2.34 16.70 1.04
CA GLU A 172 2.72 16.97 2.43
C GLU A 172 3.37 15.75 3.09
N ARG A 173 2.91 14.54 2.75
CA ARG A 173 3.46 13.30 3.30
C ARG A 173 4.88 13.03 2.82
N LEU A 174 5.15 13.22 1.53
CA LEU A 174 6.49 13.06 0.96
C LEU A 174 7.44 14.08 1.57
N GLU A 175 7.04 15.36 1.60
CA GLU A 175 7.80 16.45 2.22
C GLU A 175 8.13 16.14 3.68
N LYS A 176 7.12 15.77 4.49
CA LYS A 176 7.31 15.41 5.90
C LYS A 176 8.29 14.23 6.09
N CYS A 177 8.20 13.20 5.25
CA CYS A 177 9.12 12.06 5.30
C CYS A 177 10.56 12.46 4.94
N LEU A 178 10.74 13.25 3.87
CA LEU A 178 12.05 13.77 3.48
C LEU A 178 12.65 14.62 4.60
N ILE A 179 11.90 15.58 5.14
CA ILE A 179 12.39 16.45 6.21
C ILE A 179 12.83 15.63 7.42
N HIS A 180 11.97 14.74 7.92
CA HIS A 180 12.30 13.98 9.12
C HIS A 180 13.48 13.04 8.91
N ARG A 181 13.48 12.22 7.85
CA ARG A 181 14.51 11.19 7.67
C ARG A 181 15.85 11.80 7.28
N TYR A 182 15.84 12.86 6.48
CA TYR A 182 17.06 13.59 6.14
C TYR A 182 17.70 14.22 7.37
N HIS A 183 16.92 14.86 8.25
CA HIS A 183 17.42 15.39 9.51
C HIS A 183 18.02 14.30 10.42
N GLU A 184 17.29 13.21 10.66
CA GLU A 184 17.74 12.13 11.55
C GLU A 184 19.07 11.50 11.10
N ILE A 185 19.28 11.39 9.78
CA ILE A 185 20.45 10.74 9.22
C ILE A 185 21.64 11.71 9.13
N THR A 186 21.41 12.95 8.70
CA THR A 186 22.49 13.91 8.44
C THR A 186 22.82 14.78 9.65
N GLY A 187 21.88 14.97 10.57
CA GLY A 187 21.95 15.94 11.65
C GLY A 187 21.77 17.39 11.18
N LEU A 188 21.58 17.65 9.88
CA LEU A 188 21.40 19.00 9.35
C LEU A 188 20.06 19.59 9.80
N LYS A 189 20.04 20.90 10.07
CA LYS A 189 18.84 21.61 10.49
C LYS A 189 17.91 21.86 9.29
N PHE A 190 16.61 21.68 9.50
CA PHE A 190 15.61 22.07 8.51
C PHE A 190 15.33 23.58 8.53
N HIS A 191 15.40 24.21 7.36
CA HIS A 191 15.27 25.66 7.16
C HIS A 191 13.89 26.10 6.67
N VAL A 192 12.88 25.87 7.51
CA VAL A 192 11.46 26.16 7.18
C VAL A 192 11.22 27.61 6.70
N ASN A 193 11.95 28.59 7.24
CA ASN A 193 11.72 30.01 6.96
C ASN A 193 12.43 30.53 5.72
N THR A 194 13.14 29.67 4.98
CA THR A 194 13.90 30.08 3.78
C THR A 194 13.48 29.33 2.52
N ILE A 195 12.37 28.58 2.58
CA ILE A 195 11.74 28.00 1.40
C ILE A 195 11.28 29.14 0.49
N THR A 196 11.73 29.14 -0.76
CA THR A 196 11.45 30.22 -1.71
C THR A 196 10.22 29.91 -2.57
N PRO A 197 9.62 30.93 -3.23
CA PRO A 197 8.60 30.71 -4.25
C PRO A 197 9.09 29.80 -5.39
N ASP A 198 10.37 29.88 -5.75
CA ASP A 198 10.95 29.05 -6.83
C ASP A 198 10.98 27.57 -6.45
N MET A 199 11.16 27.24 -5.17
CA MET A 199 11.05 25.85 -4.70
C MET A 199 9.61 25.33 -4.75
N THR A 200 8.63 26.14 -4.34
CA THR A 200 7.21 25.71 -4.27
C THR A 200 6.49 25.79 -5.63
N SER A 201 7.06 26.55 -6.57
CA SER A 201 6.61 26.69 -7.97
C SER A 201 7.62 26.11 -8.96
N TYR A 202 8.44 25.16 -8.51
CA TYR A 202 9.49 24.53 -9.32
C TYR A 202 8.92 23.96 -10.62
N HIS A 203 9.56 24.27 -11.76
CA HIS A 203 9.00 24.04 -13.09
C HIS A 203 8.54 22.58 -13.31
N THR A 204 9.33 21.62 -12.82
CA THR A 204 9.03 20.19 -12.90
C THR A 204 7.65 19.85 -12.34
N PHE A 205 7.17 20.55 -11.30
CA PHE A 205 5.86 20.29 -10.71
C PHE A 205 4.70 20.49 -11.69
N SER A 206 4.87 21.38 -12.67
CA SER A 206 3.86 21.64 -13.71
C SER A 206 4.00 20.76 -14.96
N GLU A 207 5.14 20.09 -15.14
CA GLU A 207 5.46 19.30 -16.33
C GLU A 207 5.05 17.83 -16.18
N ILE A 208 5.14 17.30 -14.97
CA ILE A 208 4.89 15.89 -14.65
C ILE A 208 3.40 15.56 -14.61
N SER A 209 3.07 14.27 -14.59
CA SER A 209 1.68 13.84 -14.35
C SER A 209 1.20 14.28 -12.96
N SER A 210 -0.04 14.77 -12.85
CA SER A 210 -0.65 15.13 -11.55
C SER A 210 -0.82 13.95 -10.59
N GLU A 211 -0.66 12.71 -11.08
CA GLU A 211 -0.64 11.49 -10.25
C GLU A 211 0.72 11.23 -9.59
N THR A 212 1.80 11.84 -10.09
CA THR A 212 3.15 11.71 -9.52
C THR A 212 3.27 12.64 -8.32
N THR A 213 3.57 12.07 -7.15
CA THR A 213 3.88 12.90 -5.96
C THR A 213 5.30 13.44 -6.09
N SER A 214 5.53 14.73 -5.88
CA SER A 214 6.85 15.32 -6.07
C SER A 214 7.29 16.23 -4.94
N ALA A 215 8.61 16.38 -4.82
CA ALA A 215 9.25 17.35 -3.94
C ALA A 215 10.59 17.80 -4.53
N ILE A 216 11.06 18.95 -4.08
CA ILE A 216 12.43 19.42 -4.28
C ILE A 216 13.13 19.45 -2.92
N ILE A 217 14.40 19.05 -2.88
CA ILE A 217 15.26 19.15 -1.71
C ILE A 217 16.52 19.94 -2.07
N GLU A 218 16.81 20.97 -1.29
CA GLU A 218 18.15 21.58 -1.24
C GLU A 218 18.88 20.92 -0.07
N THR A 219 19.89 20.09 -0.37
CA THR A 219 20.51 19.18 0.61
C THR A 219 21.41 19.88 1.62
N GLY A 220 21.79 21.13 1.35
CA GLY A 220 22.60 21.96 2.21
C GLY A 220 23.08 23.21 1.46
N PHE A 221 23.79 24.09 2.15
CA PHE A 221 24.51 25.21 1.55
C PHE A 221 25.93 24.79 1.21
N LEU A 222 26.34 24.94 -0.05
CA LEU A 222 27.67 24.51 -0.51
C LEU A 222 28.83 25.21 0.21
N ASN A 223 28.58 26.37 0.84
CA ASN A 223 29.57 27.06 1.66
C ASN A 223 29.74 26.40 3.04
N LEU A 224 28.71 26.46 3.91
CA LEU A 224 28.84 26.04 5.30
C LEU A 224 28.63 24.53 5.52
N ASP A 225 27.93 23.85 4.60
CA ASP A 225 27.70 22.39 4.65
C ASP A 225 28.62 21.62 3.68
N GLU A 226 29.70 22.26 3.21
CA GLU A 226 30.64 21.67 2.25
C GLU A 226 31.16 20.30 2.73
N GLU A 227 31.44 20.17 4.03
CA GLU A 227 32.05 18.97 4.60
C GLU A 227 31.19 17.72 4.34
N ILE A 228 29.88 17.80 4.61
CA ILE A 228 28.96 16.68 4.44
C ILE A 228 28.61 16.48 2.95
N ILE A 229 28.43 17.56 2.18
CA ILE A 229 28.04 17.48 0.77
C ILE A 229 29.16 16.88 -0.08
N ARG A 230 30.41 17.34 0.09
CA ARG A 230 31.53 16.94 -0.78
C ARG A 230 32.19 15.65 -0.32
N TYR A 231 32.40 15.49 0.98
CA TYR A 231 33.22 14.41 1.52
C TYR A 231 32.41 13.29 2.16
N GLN A 232 31.11 13.49 2.40
CA GLN A 232 30.19 12.47 2.92
C GLN A 232 28.90 12.34 2.08
N PRO A 233 28.96 12.36 0.73
CA PRO A 233 27.74 12.36 -0.11
C PRO A 233 26.90 11.09 0.03
N GLU A 234 27.47 10.00 0.54
CA GLU A 234 26.74 8.78 0.90
C GLU A 234 25.72 9.03 2.00
N LEU A 235 26.08 9.83 3.03
CA LEU A 235 25.21 10.15 4.16
C LEU A 235 24.04 11.03 3.72
N VAL A 236 24.31 12.00 2.84
CA VAL A 236 23.30 12.84 2.19
C VAL A 236 22.33 11.96 1.38
N ALA A 237 22.86 11.07 0.56
CA ALA A 237 22.05 10.15 -0.23
C ALA A 237 21.22 9.20 0.64
N ASP A 238 21.78 8.68 1.75
CA ASP A 238 21.05 7.84 2.71
C ASP A 238 19.86 8.59 3.33
N GLY A 239 20.04 9.88 3.65
CA GLY A 239 18.97 10.75 4.14
C GLY A 239 17.79 10.86 3.17
N ILE A 240 18.09 11.07 1.88
CA ILE A 240 17.07 11.18 0.82
C ILE A 240 16.38 9.82 0.59
N VAL A 241 17.15 8.74 0.49
CA VAL A 241 16.63 7.37 0.29
C VAL A 241 15.66 7.01 1.42
N ALA A 242 16.06 7.24 2.66
CA ALA A 242 15.21 6.96 3.82
C ALA A 242 13.92 7.80 3.82
N GLY A 243 13.98 9.06 3.36
CA GLY A 243 12.79 9.89 3.18
C GLY A 243 11.84 9.34 2.11
N ILE A 244 12.37 8.87 0.99
CA ILE A 244 11.58 8.25 -0.09
C ILE A 244 10.96 6.92 0.38
N GLU A 245 11.73 6.06 1.08
CA GLU A 245 11.22 4.80 1.63
C GLU A 245 10.17 5.06 2.72
N CYS A 246 10.35 6.05 3.58
CA CYS A 246 9.34 6.47 4.56
C CYS A 246 8.00 6.79 3.88
N PHE A 247 8.04 7.52 2.76
CA PHE A 247 6.84 7.87 2.00
C PHE A 247 6.19 6.62 1.38
N ILE A 248 6.96 5.81 0.66
CA ILE A 248 6.47 4.62 -0.05
C ILE A 248 5.95 3.57 0.94
N GLY A 249 6.70 3.33 2.02
CA GLY A 249 6.38 2.40 3.10
C GLY A 249 5.29 2.89 4.05
N LYS A 250 4.84 4.14 3.89
CA LYS A 250 3.84 4.81 4.75
C LYS A 250 4.25 4.80 6.23
N GLU A 251 5.55 4.95 6.51
CA GLU A 251 6.11 4.89 7.86
C GLU A 251 5.67 6.07 8.72
N ASN A 252 5.37 5.83 10.00
CA ASN A 252 4.99 6.92 10.89
C ASN A 252 6.11 7.97 11.00
N VAL A 253 5.70 9.24 10.93
CA VAL A 253 6.53 10.41 11.21
C VAL A 253 5.82 11.21 12.30
N PRO A 254 6.47 11.47 13.46
CA PRO A 254 5.88 12.24 14.55
C PRO A 254 5.27 13.55 14.06
N ASP A 255 4.12 13.95 14.61
CA ASP A 255 3.46 15.20 14.22
C ASP A 255 4.20 16.44 14.73
N ASN A 256 4.99 16.28 15.78
CA ASN A 256 5.80 17.30 16.41
C ASN A 256 7.26 17.31 15.90
N TYR A 257 7.56 16.61 14.80
CA TYR A 257 8.93 16.50 14.28
C TYR A 257 9.63 17.85 14.08
N LEU A 258 8.92 18.88 13.62
CA LEU A 258 9.48 20.23 13.46
C LEU A 258 9.82 20.91 14.80
N SER A 259 9.14 20.55 15.89
CA SER A 259 9.45 21.07 17.22
C SER A 259 10.59 20.33 17.93
N GLU A 260 10.94 19.15 17.42
CA GLU A 260 12.07 18.34 17.88
C GLU A 260 13.37 18.70 17.13
N MET A 261 13.27 19.44 16.03
CA MET A 261 14.41 19.95 15.26
C MET A 261 14.92 21.27 15.86
N PRO A 262 16.16 21.32 16.37
CA PRO A 262 16.74 22.52 17.01
C PRO A 262 16.94 23.69 16.06
#